data_AF-A0A7W0U9P4-F1
#
_entry.id   AF-A0A7W0U9P4-F1
#
_cell.length_a   1.000
_cell.length_b   1.000
_cell.length_c   1.000
_cell.angle_alpha   90.00
_cell.angle_beta   90.00
_cell.angle_gamma   90.00
#
_symmetry.space_group_name_H-M   'P 1'
#
loop_
_entity.id
_entity.type
_entity.pdbx_description
1 polymer ?
#
loop_
_entity_poly.entity_id
_entity_poly.type
_entity_poly.pdbx_seq_one_letter_code
_entity_poly.pdbx_strand_id
1 'polypeptide(L)'
;MAATHALDLGHKLDEAPYMGAAFIVLIGGSIAAALLLLDGRHAQVGWQLGFALSLGAMVGYFLSRSVGLPQLADHVGHWADAAGVAALTFEAAIIVLATGVVSRTPADRMAPAAISLAVGVLGLAAVGDGGSSQSQEAGDHSAVTGRLSGGDSHAQGGHARGHPPAGASPAGAVTAHAHGAHGDTEQYPDLATATPEQRTEARRLWLSSRRCAAKMGVETVPEATRQGYRVTSRTGLWHLTNRKFTSDHVVLDPSRPAWNGGGADGCRIESLVYANPRKAPDCRGCRLVAALYRLPKPQVPKLGGPIIRWHAHETGSGLPMAHVWFTNDLRSAYASKAPRELGIQ
;
A
#
# COMPACT_ATOMS: atom_id res chain seq x y z
N MET A 1 -8.87 -5.08 -20.52
CA MET A 1 -9.83 -4.88 -19.41
C MET A 1 -10.01 -6.13 -18.53
N ALA A 2 -10.41 -7.31 -19.03
CA ALA A 2 -10.66 -8.47 -18.15
C ALA A 2 -9.47 -8.82 -17.21
N ALA A 3 -8.25 -8.87 -17.76
CA ALA A 3 -7.06 -9.16 -16.97
C ALA A 3 -6.75 -8.10 -15.90
N THR A 4 -6.91 -6.80 -16.22
CA THR A 4 -6.62 -5.72 -15.26
C THR A 4 -7.58 -5.77 -14.07
N HIS A 5 -8.87 -6.01 -14.31
CA HIS A 5 -9.84 -6.15 -13.21
C HIS A 5 -9.68 -7.46 -12.44
N ALA A 6 -9.27 -8.55 -13.09
CA ALA A 6 -9.06 -9.83 -12.41
C ALA A 6 -7.91 -9.79 -11.39
N LEU A 7 -6.86 -9.01 -11.67
CA LEU A 7 -5.74 -8.81 -10.74
C LEU A 7 -6.16 -8.06 -9.47
N ASP A 8 -7.08 -7.10 -9.60
CA ASP A 8 -7.58 -6.29 -8.47
C ASP A 8 -8.77 -6.92 -7.73
N LEU A 9 -9.41 -7.94 -8.31
CA LEU A 9 -10.66 -8.51 -7.80
C LEU A 9 -10.56 -9.00 -6.34
N GLY A 10 -9.48 -9.72 -6.01
CA GLY A 10 -9.32 -10.32 -4.67
C GLY A 10 -9.33 -9.26 -3.58
N HIS A 11 -8.58 -8.17 -3.79
CA HIS A 11 -8.54 -7.07 -2.84
C HIS A 11 -9.90 -6.36 -2.71
N LYS A 12 -10.62 -6.17 -3.82
CA LYS A 12 -11.94 -5.50 -3.81
C LYS A 12 -13.04 -6.30 -3.14
N LEU A 13 -12.98 -7.63 -3.17
CA LEU A 13 -13.92 -8.47 -2.44
C LEU A 13 -13.78 -8.33 -0.92
N ASP A 14 -12.56 -8.15 -0.43
CA ASP A 14 -12.27 -7.96 0.99
C ASP A 14 -12.59 -6.54 1.47
N GLU A 15 -12.38 -5.54 0.62
CA GLU A 15 -12.57 -4.12 0.93
C GLU A 15 -14.03 -3.68 0.83
N ALA A 16 -14.67 -3.95 -0.31
CA ALA A 16 -16.03 -3.51 -0.62
C ALA A 16 -16.75 -4.60 -1.46
N PRO A 17 -17.43 -5.57 -0.83
CA PRO A 17 -17.97 -6.75 -1.53
C PRO A 17 -18.85 -6.44 -2.74
N TYR A 18 -19.61 -5.33 -2.70
CA TYR A 18 -20.44 -4.90 -3.83
C TYR A 18 -19.60 -4.45 -5.04
N MET A 19 -18.42 -3.85 -4.81
CA MET A 19 -17.47 -3.51 -5.87
C MET A 19 -16.78 -4.76 -6.41
N GLY A 20 -16.48 -5.73 -5.54
CA GLY A 20 -16.04 -7.05 -5.97
C GLY A 20 -17.06 -7.71 -6.93
N ALA A 21 -18.36 -7.63 -6.61
CA ALA A 21 -19.42 -8.10 -7.52
C ALA A 21 -19.44 -7.32 -8.85
N ALA A 22 -19.29 -5.99 -8.83
CA ALA A 22 -19.18 -5.18 -10.04
C ALA A 22 -17.98 -5.58 -10.90
N PHE A 23 -16.83 -5.89 -10.28
CA PHE A 23 -15.64 -6.39 -10.97
C PHE A 23 -15.87 -7.76 -11.60
N ILE A 24 -16.56 -8.69 -10.92
CA ILE A 24 -16.95 -9.99 -11.50
C ILE A 24 -17.81 -9.80 -12.74
N VAL A 25 -18.79 -8.89 -12.68
CA VAL A 25 -19.65 -8.55 -13.84
C VAL A 25 -18.81 -7.97 -14.97
N LEU A 26 -17.89 -7.05 -14.68
CA LEU A 26 -16.97 -6.47 -15.67
C LEU A 26 -16.09 -7.54 -16.32
N ILE A 27 -15.50 -8.45 -15.53
CA ILE A 27 -14.64 -9.52 -16.04
C ILE A 27 -15.44 -10.47 -16.93
N GLY A 28 -16.56 -10.99 -16.43
CA GLY A 28 -17.41 -11.91 -17.18
C GLY A 28 -17.97 -11.27 -18.46
N GLY A 29 -18.46 -10.03 -18.35
CA GLY A 29 -18.95 -9.26 -19.49
C GLY A 29 -17.87 -8.99 -20.53
N SER A 30 -16.63 -8.71 -20.11
CA SER A 30 -15.50 -8.49 -21.01
C SER A 30 -15.12 -9.76 -21.77
N ILE A 31 -15.13 -10.92 -21.10
CA ILE A 31 -14.91 -12.21 -21.74
C ILE A 31 -16.03 -12.51 -22.74
N ALA A 32 -17.28 -12.28 -22.35
CA ALA A 32 -18.43 -12.45 -23.25
C ALA A 32 -18.32 -11.54 -24.48
N ALA A 33 -17.97 -10.26 -24.29
CA ALA A 33 -17.75 -9.32 -25.39
C ALA A 33 -16.65 -9.82 -26.34
N ALA A 34 -15.53 -10.30 -25.81
CA ALA A 34 -14.45 -10.87 -26.62
C ALA A 34 -14.90 -12.10 -27.41
N LEU A 35 -15.66 -13.02 -26.81
CA LEU A 35 -16.20 -14.20 -27.50
C LEU A 35 -17.18 -13.82 -28.62
N LEU A 36 -18.05 -12.84 -28.39
CA LEU A 36 -18.99 -12.33 -29.39
C LEU A 36 -18.26 -11.66 -30.58
N LEU A 37 -17.14 -10.98 -30.30
CA LEU A 37 -16.27 -10.42 -31.34
C LEU A 37 -15.58 -11.51 -32.16
N LEU A 38 -15.10 -12.58 -31.52
CA LEU A 38 -14.44 -13.71 -32.18
C LEU A 38 -15.40 -14.54 -33.04
N ASP A 39 -16.66 -14.68 -32.62
CA ASP A 39 -17.70 -15.39 -33.38
C ASP A 39 -18.05 -14.68 -34.71
N GLY A 40 -17.80 -13.38 -34.81
CA GLY A 40 -17.99 -12.58 -36.03
C GLY A 40 -19.45 -12.29 -36.39
N ARG A 41 -20.37 -13.25 -36.19
CA ARG A 41 -21.82 -13.08 -36.43
C ARG A 41 -22.44 -12.08 -35.46
N HIS A 42 -21.97 -12.08 -34.22
CA HIS A 42 -22.45 -11.21 -33.15
C HIS A 42 -21.48 -10.07 -32.82
N ALA A 43 -20.55 -9.75 -33.73
CA ALA A 43 -19.51 -8.75 -33.47
C ALA A 43 -20.07 -7.37 -33.10
N GLN A 44 -21.20 -6.96 -33.69
CA GLN A 44 -21.85 -5.69 -33.33
C GLN A 44 -22.28 -5.66 -31.86
N VAL A 45 -22.89 -6.75 -31.38
CA VAL A 45 -23.30 -6.90 -29.98
C VAL A 45 -22.07 -6.93 -29.07
N GLY A 46 -21.01 -7.61 -29.50
CA GLY A 46 -19.72 -7.62 -28.80
C GLY A 46 -19.13 -6.21 -28.63
N TRP A 47 -19.13 -5.39 -29.69
CA TRP A 47 -18.67 -4.00 -29.63
C TRP A 47 -19.55 -3.12 -28.73
N GLN A 48 -20.88 -3.26 -28.81
CA GLN A 48 -21.81 -2.53 -27.94
C GLN A 48 -21.61 -2.90 -26.47
N LEU A 49 -21.47 -4.18 -26.16
CA LEU A 49 -21.21 -4.67 -24.81
C LEU A 49 -19.86 -4.15 -24.29
N GLY A 50 -18.79 -4.24 -25.10
CA GLY A 50 -17.48 -3.72 -24.75
C GLY A 50 -17.48 -2.21 -24.48
N PHE A 51 -18.21 -1.44 -25.29
CA PHE A 51 -18.41 0.00 -25.08
C PHE A 51 -19.13 0.27 -23.74
N ALA A 52 -20.26 -0.38 -23.50
CA ALA A 52 -21.06 -0.16 -22.31
C ALA A 52 -20.28 -0.50 -21.02
N LEU A 53 -19.56 -1.63 -21.02
CA LEU A 53 -18.72 -2.04 -19.89
C LEU A 53 -17.58 -1.06 -19.64
N SER A 54 -16.88 -0.63 -20.69
CA SER A 54 -15.77 0.32 -20.58
C SER A 54 -16.23 1.70 -20.10
N LEU A 55 -17.36 2.18 -20.62
CA LEU A 55 -17.94 3.45 -20.18
C LEU A 55 -18.40 3.39 -18.72
N GLY A 56 -19.05 2.29 -18.33
CA GLY A 56 -19.48 2.06 -16.96
C GLY A 56 -18.30 2.01 -15.98
N ALA A 57 -17.23 1.30 -16.32
CA ALA A 57 -16.03 1.22 -15.51
C ALA A 57 -15.35 2.60 -15.37
N MET A 58 -15.22 3.35 -16.46
CA MET A 58 -14.64 4.69 -16.42
C MET A 58 -15.48 5.65 -15.56
N VAL A 59 -16.81 5.67 -15.72
CA VAL A 59 -17.70 6.47 -14.85
C VAL A 59 -17.55 6.07 -13.38
N GLY A 60 -17.52 4.76 -13.09
CA GLY A 60 -17.30 4.24 -11.74
C GLY A 60 -15.96 4.71 -11.15
N TYR A 61 -14.90 4.71 -11.96
CA TYR A 61 -13.60 5.24 -11.55
C TYR A 61 -13.69 6.73 -11.20
N PHE A 62 -14.25 7.57 -12.07
CA PHE A 62 -14.41 8.99 -11.80
C PHE A 62 -15.22 9.27 -10.54
N LEU A 63 -16.34 8.56 -10.33
CA LEU A 63 -17.15 8.69 -9.12
C LEU A 63 -16.36 8.30 -7.86
N SER A 64 -15.60 7.20 -7.91
CA SER A 64 -14.79 6.73 -6.79
C SER A 64 -13.69 7.72 -6.38
N ARG A 65 -13.08 8.42 -7.35
CA ARG A 65 -11.98 9.36 -7.11
C ARG A 65 -12.44 10.80 -6.83
N SER A 66 -13.68 11.15 -7.15
CA SER A 66 -14.25 12.49 -6.97
C SER A 66 -15.10 12.61 -5.71
N VAL A 67 -16.30 12.04 -5.73
CA VAL A 67 -17.26 12.11 -4.62
C VAL A 67 -17.09 10.98 -3.62
N GLY A 68 -16.42 9.89 -4.04
CA GLY A 68 -16.27 8.68 -3.25
C GLY A 68 -17.50 7.78 -3.38
N LEU A 69 -17.27 6.47 -3.37
CA LEU A 69 -18.34 5.47 -3.29
C LEU A 69 -18.44 4.95 -1.84
N PRO A 70 -19.59 4.38 -1.41
CA PRO A 70 -19.70 3.76 -0.10
C PRO A 70 -18.56 2.75 0.14
N GLN A 71 -17.90 2.78 1.30
CA GLN A 71 -16.74 1.93 1.64
C GLN A 71 -15.47 2.17 0.79
N LEU A 72 -15.45 3.22 -0.04
CA LEU A 72 -14.30 3.62 -0.87
C LEU A 72 -13.99 5.13 -0.73
N ALA A 73 -14.37 5.76 0.38
CA ALA A 73 -14.18 7.20 0.58
C ALA A 73 -12.69 7.59 0.69
N ASP A 74 -11.85 6.66 1.10
CA ASP A 74 -10.39 6.76 1.15
C ASP A 74 -9.74 6.84 -0.23
N HIS A 75 -10.43 6.43 -1.30
CA HIS A 75 -9.94 6.51 -2.68
C HIS A 75 -10.07 7.90 -3.31
N VAL A 76 -10.75 8.84 -2.65
CA VAL A 76 -10.97 10.21 -3.15
C VAL A 76 -9.64 10.95 -3.29
N GLY A 77 -9.40 11.57 -4.45
CA GLY A 77 -8.17 12.30 -4.74
C GLY A 77 -6.99 11.43 -5.20
N HIS A 78 -7.08 10.10 -5.09
CA HIS A 78 -6.02 9.16 -5.52
C HIS A 78 -6.10 8.84 -7.03
N TRP A 79 -5.94 9.87 -7.87
CA TRP A 79 -6.05 9.78 -9.35
C TRP A 79 -4.91 9.04 -10.04
N ALA A 80 -3.73 8.98 -9.43
CA ALA A 80 -2.51 8.42 -10.04
C ALA A 80 -2.26 6.94 -9.67
N ASP A 81 -3.30 6.23 -9.22
CA ASP A 81 -3.20 4.80 -8.94
C ASP A 81 -2.85 4.00 -10.21
N ALA A 82 -1.78 3.20 -10.15
CA ALA A 82 -1.21 2.55 -11.32
C ALA A 82 -2.18 1.54 -11.98
N ALA A 83 -2.92 0.78 -11.17
CA ALA A 83 -3.89 -0.19 -11.66
C ALA A 83 -5.08 0.52 -12.32
N GLY A 84 -5.62 1.56 -11.66
CA GLY A 84 -6.66 2.41 -12.21
C GLY A 84 -6.29 3.09 -13.54
N VAL A 85 -5.10 3.68 -13.63
CA VAL A 85 -4.63 4.34 -14.87
C VAL A 85 -4.44 3.33 -16.01
N ALA A 86 -3.92 2.15 -15.71
CA ALA A 86 -3.81 1.08 -16.70
C ALA A 86 -5.19 0.65 -17.21
N ALA A 87 -6.16 0.45 -16.33
CA ALA A 87 -7.53 0.10 -16.69
C ALA A 87 -8.17 1.18 -17.58
N LEU A 88 -8.09 2.46 -17.18
CA LEU A 88 -8.61 3.60 -17.94
C LEU A 88 -8.03 3.66 -19.36
N THR A 89 -6.74 3.36 -19.52
CA THR A 89 -6.09 3.36 -20.83
C THR A 89 -6.74 2.34 -21.78
N PHE A 90 -7.01 1.12 -21.28
CA PHE A 90 -7.68 0.09 -22.06
C PHE A 90 -9.15 0.41 -22.31
N GLU A 91 -9.86 0.94 -21.32
CA GLU A 91 -11.27 1.34 -21.43
C GLU A 91 -11.45 2.46 -22.47
N ALA A 92 -10.59 3.48 -22.44
CA ALA A 92 -10.59 4.57 -23.40
C ALA A 92 -10.32 4.05 -24.83
N ALA A 93 -9.36 3.14 -25.00
CA ALA A 93 -9.08 2.54 -26.30
C ALA A 93 -10.30 1.77 -26.85
N ILE A 94 -10.98 0.99 -26.01
CA ILE A 94 -12.19 0.25 -26.41
C ILE A 94 -13.32 1.21 -26.77
N ILE A 95 -13.54 2.28 -25.98
CA ILE A 95 -14.56 3.29 -26.27
C ILE A 95 -14.32 3.93 -27.64
N VAL A 96 -13.08 4.34 -27.94
CA VAL A 96 -12.72 4.94 -29.23
C VAL A 96 -12.99 3.97 -30.38
N LEU A 97 -12.51 2.73 -30.27
CA LEU A 97 -12.69 1.70 -31.31
C LEU A 97 -14.17 1.36 -31.51
N ALA A 98 -14.91 1.17 -30.42
CA ALA A 98 -16.31 0.79 -30.47
C ALA A 98 -17.20 1.93 -30.99
N THR A 99 -16.88 3.19 -30.68
CA THR A 99 -17.62 4.35 -31.21
C THR A 99 -17.63 4.33 -32.74
N GLY A 100 -16.48 4.07 -33.38
CA GLY A 100 -16.38 3.99 -34.84
C GLY A 100 -17.18 2.84 -35.47
N VAL A 101 -17.54 1.81 -34.71
CA VAL A 101 -18.34 0.66 -35.17
C VAL A 101 -19.83 0.86 -34.84
N VAL A 102 -20.13 1.41 -33.67
CA VAL A 102 -21.50 1.67 -33.19
C VAL A 102 -22.13 2.85 -33.94
N SER A 103 -21.35 3.84 -34.34
CA SER A 103 -21.84 5.03 -35.07
C SER A 103 -22.06 4.80 -36.56
N ARG A 104 -21.70 3.64 -37.14
CA ARG A 104 -21.99 3.35 -38.56
C ARG A 104 -23.48 3.13 -38.76
N THR A 105 -24.10 4.03 -39.50
CA THR A 105 -25.48 3.83 -39.95
C THR A 105 -25.54 2.70 -41.00
N PRO A 106 -26.68 2.02 -41.19
CA PRO A 106 -26.84 1.02 -42.25
C PRO A 106 -26.48 1.55 -43.65
N ALA A 107 -26.59 2.87 -43.87
CA ALA A 107 -26.28 3.54 -45.13
C ALA A 107 -24.77 3.55 -45.46
N ASP A 108 -23.88 3.49 -44.47
CA ASP A 108 -22.42 3.55 -44.67
C ASP A 108 -21.78 2.20 -45.03
N ARG A 109 -22.57 1.11 -45.08
CA ARG A 109 -22.08 -0.24 -45.41
C ARG A 109 -21.76 -0.45 -46.90
N MET A 110 -22.01 0.54 -47.76
CA MET A 110 -21.77 0.46 -49.22
C MET A 110 -20.49 1.16 -49.71
N ALA A 111 -19.70 1.80 -48.86
CA ALA A 111 -18.42 2.38 -49.27
C ALA A 111 -17.25 1.40 -49.02
N PRO A 112 -16.36 1.15 -50.00
CA PRO A 112 -15.22 0.26 -49.80
C PRO A 112 -14.23 0.87 -48.81
N ALA A 113 -13.69 -0.02 -47.98
CA ALA A 113 -12.86 0.28 -46.83
C ALA A 113 -11.58 1.03 -47.18
N ALA A 114 -11.48 2.27 -46.69
CA ALA A 114 -10.20 2.91 -46.41
C ALA A 114 -10.28 3.50 -45.00
N ILE A 115 -9.86 2.72 -43.99
CA ILE A 115 -9.64 3.24 -42.65
C ILE A 115 -8.18 3.00 -42.32
N SER A 116 -7.42 4.08 -42.45
CA SER A 116 -6.06 4.21 -41.96
C SER A 116 -6.03 4.00 -40.45
N LEU A 117 -5.26 3.01 -39.99
CA LEU A 117 -4.83 2.93 -38.60
C LEU A 117 -3.90 4.11 -38.33
N ALA A 118 -4.35 5.08 -37.55
CA ALA A 118 -3.46 5.94 -36.76
C ALA A 118 -3.48 5.43 -35.32
N VAL A 119 -2.64 4.41 -35.05
CA VAL A 119 -2.25 4.07 -33.68
C VAL A 119 -1.28 5.14 -33.22
N GLY A 120 -1.83 6.20 -32.63
CA GLY A 120 -1.06 7.17 -31.87
C GLY A 120 -0.66 6.53 -30.54
N VAL A 121 0.55 5.98 -30.52
CA VAL A 121 1.26 5.63 -29.29
C VAL A 121 1.34 6.89 -28.41
N LEU A 122 0.60 6.89 -27.30
CA LEU A 122 0.88 7.76 -26.16
C LEU A 122 1.15 6.90 -24.92
N GLY A 123 2.19 6.08 -25.04
CA GLY A 123 2.98 5.62 -23.91
C GLY A 123 4.32 6.33 -23.96
N LEU A 124 4.77 6.86 -22.82
CA LEU A 124 6.04 7.57 -22.58
C LEU A 124 6.08 9.07 -22.94
N ALA A 125 5.64 9.92 -22.00
CA ALA A 125 6.37 11.12 -21.53
C ALA A 125 5.54 11.92 -20.51
N ALA A 126 5.72 11.63 -19.22
CA ALA A 126 5.51 12.60 -18.13
C ALA A 126 6.33 12.20 -16.89
N VAL A 127 7.62 11.91 -17.10
CA VAL A 127 8.65 12.23 -16.12
C VAL A 127 9.42 13.37 -16.76
N GLY A 128 9.12 14.59 -16.34
CA GLY A 128 9.64 15.81 -16.97
C GLY A 128 9.10 17.04 -16.28
N ASP A 129 9.74 17.37 -15.16
CA ASP A 129 10.08 18.72 -14.68
C ASP A 129 9.10 19.87 -15.02
N GLY A 130 8.29 20.24 -14.03
CA GLY A 130 7.40 21.39 -14.10
C GLY A 130 7.37 22.08 -12.74
N GLY A 131 8.33 22.99 -12.54
CA GLY A 131 8.34 23.89 -11.39
C GLY A 131 7.02 24.65 -11.30
N SER A 132 6.38 24.55 -10.14
CA SER A 132 5.36 25.51 -9.71
C SER A 132 5.77 25.98 -8.32
N SER A 133 6.48 27.09 -8.32
CA SER A 133 6.53 28.05 -7.23
C SER A 133 5.09 28.46 -6.89
N GLN A 134 4.49 27.80 -5.89
CA GLN A 134 3.43 28.42 -5.10
C GLN A 134 4.11 29.13 -3.93
N SER A 135 4.18 30.45 -4.07
CA SER A 135 4.36 31.42 -3.02
C SER A 135 3.41 31.10 -1.87
N GLN A 136 4.01 30.72 -0.74
CA GLN A 136 3.35 30.62 0.55
C GLN A 136 3.13 32.05 1.04
N GLU A 137 1.89 32.55 0.94
CA GLU A 137 1.48 33.75 1.66
C GLU A 137 1.55 33.44 3.17
N ALA A 138 2.36 34.24 3.85
CA ALA A 138 2.51 34.25 5.29
C ALA A 138 1.20 34.73 5.94
N GLY A 139 0.45 33.79 6.51
CA GLY A 139 -0.61 34.07 7.47
C GLY A 139 -0.05 34.03 8.89
N ASP A 140 0.36 35.20 9.36
CA ASP A 140 0.79 35.51 10.72
C ASP A 140 -0.40 35.37 11.70
N HIS A 141 -0.36 34.39 12.60
CA HIS A 141 -1.21 34.37 13.78
C HIS A 141 -0.37 34.19 15.04
N SER A 142 -0.05 35.36 15.58
CA SER A 142 0.50 35.62 16.90
C SER A 142 -0.28 34.95 18.02
N ALA A 143 0.49 34.37 18.94
CA ALA A 143 0.35 34.39 20.39
C ALA A 143 -1.03 34.71 21.01
N VAL A 144 -1.59 33.72 21.71
CA VAL A 144 -2.37 33.97 22.93
C VAL A 144 -1.82 33.09 24.05
N THR A 145 -0.99 33.70 24.89
CA THR A 145 -0.63 33.21 26.22
C THR A 145 -1.79 33.46 27.17
N GLY A 146 -2.44 32.40 27.65
CA GLY A 146 -3.44 32.45 28.72
C GLY A 146 -3.00 31.58 29.89
N ARG A 147 -2.44 32.23 30.91
CA ARG A 147 -1.96 31.65 32.18
C ARG A 147 -2.96 32.02 33.28
N LEU A 148 -3.70 31.04 33.83
CA LEU A 148 -4.42 31.08 35.10
C LEU A 148 -4.40 29.63 35.61
N SER A 149 -3.60 29.22 36.60
CA SER A 149 -3.60 29.54 38.04
C SER A 149 -4.89 29.14 38.77
N GLY A 150 -4.77 28.12 39.62
CA GLY A 150 -5.46 28.02 40.91
C GLY A 150 -6.65 27.06 40.98
N GLY A 151 -6.57 26.05 41.86
CA GLY A 151 -7.76 25.38 42.38
C GLY A 151 -7.54 23.94 42.89
N ASP A 152 -6.96 23.80 44.08
CA ASP A 152 -6.99 22.57 44.88
C ASP A 152 -8.42 22.20 45.31
N SER A 153 -8.78 20.91 45.31
CA SER A 153 -9.50 20.26 46.43
C SER A 153 -9.73 18.75 46.25
N HIS A 154 -9.22 18.00 47.22
CA HIS A 154 -9.83 16.89 47.97
C HIS A 154 -10.76 15.84 47.30
N ALA A 155 -10.38 14.56 47.49
CA ALA A 155 -11.06 13.56 48.34
C ALA A 155 -11.23 12.15 47.71
N GLN A 156 -10.60 11.18 48.40
CA GLN A 156 -11.12 9.88 48.86
C GLN A 156 -11.90 8.93 47.91
N GLY A 157 -11.34 7.72 47.79
CA GLY A 157 -11.99 6.49 48.31
C GLY A 157 -12.78 5.62 47.32
N GLY A 158 -12.45 4.33 47.27
CA GLY A 158 -13.38 3.31 46.75
C GLY A 158 -12.74 2.06 46.15
N HIS A 159 -12.51 1.05 46.99
CA HIS A 159 -12.32 -0.35 46.58
C HIS A 159 -13.63 -0.94 46.02
N ALA A 160 -13.56 -1.69 44.91
CA ALA A 160 -14.47 -2.83 44.68
C ALA A 160 -13.87 -3.84 43.69
N ARG A 161 -13.85 -5.10 44.12
CA ARG A 161 -13.57 -6.31 43.33
C ARG A 161 -14.81 -6.70 42.53
N GLY A 162 -14.61 -7.23 41.32
CA GLY A 162 -15.65 -7.93 40.54
C GLY A 162 -15.01 -8.86 39.51
N HIS A 163 -15.36 -10.15 39.59
CA HIS A 163 -14.93 -11.25 38.72
C HIS A 163 -15.59 -11.20 37.32
N PRO A 164 -15.09 -11.96 36.32
CA PRO A 164 -15.40 -11.76 34.90
C PRO A 164 -16.57 -12.63 34.41
N PRO A 165 -17.20 -12.29 33.27
CA PRO A 165 -17.98 -13.25 32.51
C PRO A 165 -17.12 -13.94 31.44
N ALA A 166 -17.28 -15.26 31.37
CA ALA A 166 -16.87 -16.08 30.25
C ALA A 166 -17.71 -15.73 29.01
N GLY A 167 -17.06 -15.58 27.85
CA GLY A 167 -17.70 -15.35 26.57
C GLY A 167 -16.77 -15.75 25.43
N ALA A 168 -17.23 -16.70 24.62
CA ALA A 168 -16.51 -17.33 23.54
C ALA A 168 -16.03 -16.34 22.46
N SER A 169 -14.81 -16.54 21.97
CA SER A 169 -14.28 -15.84 20.78
C SER A 169 -14.79 -16.52 19.51
N PRO A 170 -15.39 -15.80 18.54
CA PRO A 170 -15.36 -16.21 17.16
C PRO A 170 -14.10 -15.69 16.46
N ALA A 171 -13.62 -16.49 15.51
CA ALA A 171 -12.44 -16.25 14.70
C ALA A 171 -12.50 -14.92 13.94
N GLY A 172 -11.56 -14.01 14.20
CA GLY A 172 -11.36 -12.80 13.44
C GLY A 172 -10.50 -13.05 12.21
N ALA A 173 -11.10 -12.99 11.03
CA ALA A 173 -10.40 -12.67 9.79
C ALA A 173 -9.91 -11.22 9.90
N VAL A 174 -8.62 -10.99 9.60
CA VAL A 174 -7.99 -9.68 9.77
C VAL A 174 -8.05 -8.91 8.46
N THR A 175 -8.82 -7.82 8.46
CA THR A 175 -8.91 -6.81 7.43
C THR A 175 -7.57 -6.07 7.30
N ALA A 176 -7.00 -6.04 6.10
CA ALA A 176 -5.86 -5.19 5.77
C ALA A 176 -6.36 -3.74 5.66
N HIS A 177 -6.11 -2.91 6.67
CA HIS A 177 -6.46 -1.49 6.61
C HIS A 177 -5.45 -0.71 5.76
N ALA A 178 -5.92 -0.11 4.67
CA ALA A 178 -5.27 0.92 3.88
C ALA A 178 -5.28 2.27 4.62
N HIS A 179 -4.34 3.17 4.33
CA HIS A 179 -4.11 4.36 5.15
C HIS A 179 -4.47 5.68 4.46
N GLY A 180 -5.58 6.28 4.90
CA GLY A 180 -5.80 7.73 4.86
C GLY A 180 -5.05 8.46 6.01
N ALA A 181 -5.28 9.76 6.18
CA ALA A 181 -4.72 10.49 7.31
C ALA A 181 -5.35 10.00 8.63
N HIS A 182 -4.56 9.32 9.45
CA HIS A 182 -4.99 8.62 10.66
C HIS A 182 -4.43 9.31 11.90
N GLY A 183 -5.22 9.36 12.97
CA GLY A 183 -4.81 9.96 14.26
C GLY A 183 -3.66 9.21 14.92
N ASP A 184 -3.01 9.84 15.92
CA ASP A 184 -1.87 9.25 16.65
C ASP A 184 -2.22 7.89 17.31
N THR A 185 -3.48 7.53 17.51
CA THR A 185 -3.89 6.22 18.05
C THR A 185 -3.83 5.08 17.03
N GLU A 186 -4.01 5.38 15.74
CA GLU A 186 -4.01 4.39 14.66
C GLU A 186 -2.60 4.09 14.14
N GLN A 187 -1.66 5.03 14.31
CA GLN A 187 -0.25 4.83 13.92
C GLN A 187 0.47 3.87 14.87
N TYR A 188 0.24 3.96 16.17
CA TYR A 188 1.00 3.23 17.18
C TYR A 188 0.17 2.07 17.79
N PRO A 189 0.77 0.90 18.06
CA PRO A 189 0.06 -0.20 18.72
C PRO A 189 -0.33 0.16 20.15
N ASP A 190 -1.47 -0.37 20.61
CA ASP A 190 -1.85 -0.32 22.02
C ASP A 190 -1.23 -1.50 22.77
N LEU A 191 -0.11 -1.24 23.47
CA LEU A 191 0.60 -2.27 24.24
C LEU A 191 -0.21 -2.83 25.42
N ALA A 192 -1.26 -2.15 25.87
CA ALA A 192 -2.12 -2.62 26.96
C ALA A 192 -2.99 -3.80 26.53
N THR A 193 -3.31 -3.90 25.24
CA THR A 193 -4.08 -5.01 24.66
C THR A 193 -3.26 -6.29 24.49
N ALA A 194 -1.94 -6.22 24.58
CA ALA A 194 -1.04 -7.36 24.41
C ALA A 194 -0.85 -8.16 25.69
N THR A 195 -0.61 -9.47 25.56
CA THR A 195 -0.16 -10.30 26.69
C THR A 195 1.31 -10.01 27.05
N PRO A 196 1.76 -10.36 28.26
CA PRO A 196 3.19 -10.28 28.62
C PRO A 196 4.11 -11.05 27.67
N GLU A 197 3.67 -12.20 27.17
CA GLU A 197 4.40 -13.05 26.23
C GLU A 197 4.54 -12.34 24.89
N GLN A 198 3.46 -11.76 24.35
CA GLN A 198 3.48 -10.98 23.10
C GLN A 198 4.42 -9.78 23.20
N ARG A 199 4.42 -9.05 24.32
CA ARG A 199 5.37 -7.95 24.58
C ARG A 199 6.82 -8.46 24.61
N THR A 200 7.05 -9.64 25.18
CA THR A 200 8.38 -10.26 25.25
C THR A 200 8.87 -10.68 23.86
N GLU A 201 8.00 -11.30 23.05
CA GLU A 201 8.30 -11.67 21.66
C GLU A 201 8.62 -10.44 20.80
N ALA A 202 7.79 -9.40 20.86
CA ALA A 202 8.03 -8.15 20.14
C ALA A 202 9.36 -7.51 20.57
N ARG A 203 9.64 -7.45 21.88
CA ARG A 203 10.93 -6.94 22.36
C ARG A 203 12.12 -7.78 21.88
N ARG A 204 11.97 -9.12 21.84
CA ARG A 204 13.00 -10.03 21.35
C ARG A 204 13.30 -9.78 19.88
N LEU A 205 12.28 -9.66 19.04
CA LEU A 205 12.40 -9.39 17.62
C LEU A 205 13.03 -8.01 17.37
N TRP A 206 12.59 -6.97 18.07
CA TRP A 206 13.18 -5.63 17.96
C TRP A 206 14.68 -5.62 18.33
N LEU A 207 15.04 -6.23 19.47
CA LEU A 207 16.43 -6.33 19.91
C LEU A 207 17.30 -7.17 18.96
N SER A 208 16.77 -8.28 18.45
CA SER A 208 17.51 -9.13 17.51
C SER A 208 17.70 -8.42 16.18
N SER A 209 16.69 -7.71 15.67
CA SER A 209 16.78 -6.90 14.44
C SER A 209 17.87 -5.83 14.55
N ARG A 210 17.90 -5.06 15.65
CA ARG A 210 18.91 -4.03 15.89
C ARG A 210 20.32 -4.60 15.98
N ARG A 211 20.51 -5.64 16.78
CA ARG A 211 21.81 -6.32 16.89
C ARG A 211 22.26 -6.88 15.56
N CYS A 212 21.32 -7.40 14.78
CA CYS A 212 21.61 -8.00 13.50
C CYS A 212 22.07 -6.99 12.47
N ALA A 213 21.35 -5.87 12.36
CA ALA A 213 21.75 -4.76 11.50
C ALA A 213 23.17 -4.26 11.82
N ALA A 214 23.49 -4.10 13.11
CA ALA A 214 24.83 -3.70 13.55
C ALA A 214 25.90 -4.74 13.19
N LYS A 215 25.64 -6.03 13.38
CA LYS A 215 26.56 -7.12 12.99
C LYS A 215 26.79 -7.18 11.48
N MET A 216 25.75 -6.92 10.69
CA MET A 216 25.84 -6.93 9.23
C MET A 216 26.64 -5.75 8.68
N GLY A 217 26.92 -4.73 9.51
CA GLY A 217 27.62 -3.52 9.10
C GLY A 217 26.90 -2.82 7.95
N VAL A 218 25.59 -2.61 8.11
CA VAL A 218 24.70 -2.01 7.10
C VAL A 218 24.20 -0.64 7.53
N GLU A 219 25.03 0.15 8.21
CA GLU A 219 24.68 1.48 8.70
C GLU A 219 24.41 2.46 7.55
N THR A 220 25.05 2.24 6.40
CA THR A 220 24.94 3.06 5.20
C THR A 220 24.44 2.29 3.97
N VAL A 221 23.83 3.03 3.03
CA VAL A 221 23.35 2.47 1.75
C VAL A 221 24.46 1.77 0.94
N PRO A 222 25.68 2.33 0.81
CA PRO A 222 26.78 1.64 0.12
C PRO A 222 27.18 0.32 0.79
N GLU A 223 27.21 0.27 2.12
CA GLU A 223 27.49 -0.95 2.88
C GLU A 223 26.45 -2.04 2.62
N ALA A 224 25.16 -1.72 2.76
CA ALA A 224 24.10 -2.66 2.43
C ALA A 224 24.16 -3.13 0.97
N THR A 225 24.52 -2.24 0.04
CA THR A 225 24.64 -2.61 -1.37
C THR A 225 25.75 -3.64 -1.60
N ARG A 226 26.88 -3.55 -0.86
CA ARG A 226 27.95 -4.56 -0.87
C ARG A 226 27.48 -5.90 -0.32
N GLN A 227 26.57 -5.89 0.66
CA GLN A 227 25.91 -7.08 1.21
C GLN A 227 24.80 -7.65 0.29
N GLY A 228 24.65 -7.14 -0.93
CA GLY A 228 23.71 -7.65 -1.92
C GLY A 228 22.31 -7.06 -1.87
N TYR A 229 22.09 -6.01 -1.08
CA TYR A 229 20.82 -5.27 -1.09
C TYR A 229 20.70 -4.39 -2.35
N ARG A 230 19.46 -4.13 -2.76
CA ARG A 230 19.12 -3.28 -3.90
C ARG A 230 18.03 -2.29 -3.51
N VAL A 231 18.17 -1.04 -3.96
CA VAL A 231 17.17 0.01 -3.71
C VAL A 231 15.89 -0.34 -4.46
N THR A 232 14.77 -0.41 -3.73
CA THR A 232 13.43 -0.70 -4.25
C THR A 232 12.50 0.49 -4.16
N SER A 233 12.77 1.46 -3.27
CA SER A 233 12.05 2.73 -3.20
C SER A 233 12.97 3.86 -2.72
N ARG A 234 12.70 5.08 -3.19
CA ARG A 234 13.40 6.32 -2.81
C ARG A 234 12.47 7.42 -2.29
N THR A 235 11.19 7.11 -2.07
CA THR A 235 10.16 8.10 -1.69
C THR A 235 10.18 8.38 -0.18
N GLY A 236 10.94 9.42 0.21
CA GLY A 236 11.12 9.85 1.61
C GLY A 236 12.03 8.90 2.41
N LEU A 237 11.61 7.65 2.53
CA LEU A 237 12.39 6.54 3.09
C LEU A 237 12.96 5.67 1.99
N TRP A 238 14.26 5.45 2.04
CA TRP A 238 14.94 4.58 1.09
C TRP A 238 14.82 3.14 1.55
N HIS A 239 14.15 2.34 0.72
CA HIS A 239 13.97 0.92 0.97
C HIS A 239 14.98 0.14 0.16
N LEU A 240 15.69 -0.76 0.84
CA LEU A 240 16.65 -1.66 0.23
C LEU A 240 16.24 -3.09 0.54
N THR A 241 16.17 -3.94 -0.47
CA THR A 241 15.72 -5.33 -0.33
C THR A 241 16.82 -6.29 -0.80
N ASN A 242 17.00 -7.41 -0.10
CA ASN A 242 17.85 -8.50 -0.54
C ASN A 242 16.98 -9.65 -1.06
N ARG A 243 17.00 -9.87 -2.38
CA ARG A 243 16.13 -10.85 -3.03
C ARG A 243 16.29 -12.26 -2.47
N LYS A 244 17.52 -12.66 -2.11
CA LYS A 244 17.84 -13.99 -1.55
C LYS A 244 17.08 -14.23 -0.24
N PHE A 245 17.00 -13.22 0.61
CA PHE A 245 16.32 -13.31 1.89
C PHE A 245 14.80 -13.25 1.74
N THR A 246 14.29 -12.43 0.81
CA THR A 246 12.84 -12.39 0.57
C THR A 246 12.27 -13.67 -0.06
N SER A 247 13.10 -14.49 -0.71
CA SER A 247 12.65 -15.68 -1.45
C SER A 247 12.78 -17.00 -0.68
N ASP A 248 13.34 -16.99 0.53
CA ASP A 248 13.64 -18.24 1.26
C ASP A 248 12.50 -18.72 2.19
N HIS A 249 11.35 -18.05 2.12
CA HIS A 249 10.11 -18.37 2.84
C HIS A 249 10.20 -18.40 4.38
N VAL A 250 11.31 -17.97 4.99
CA VAL A 250 11.37 -17.76 6.45
C VAL A 250 11.10 -16.30 6.77
N VAL A 251 10.36 -16.09 7.86
CA VAL A 251 9.77 -14.81 8.19
C VAL A 251 10.14 -14.48 9.63
N LEU A 252 10.51 -13.22 9.90
CA LEU A 252 10.73 -12.67 11.24
C LEU A 252 11.85 -13.34 12.05
N ASP A 253 12.89 -13.83 11.38
CA ASP A 253 14.06 -14.40 12.06
C ASP A 253 15.35 -13.70 11.63
N PRO A 254 15.70 -12.56 12.26
CA PRO A 254 16.97 -11.89 11.97
C PRO A 254 18.20 -12.68 12.40
N SER A 255 18.05 -13.58 13.37
CA SER A 255 19.15 -14.37 13.93
C SER A 255 19.50 -15.62 13.11
N ARG A 256 18.82 -15.85 11.98
CA ARG A 256 19.04 -17.02 11.16
C ARG A 256 20.19 -16.82 10.17
N PRO A 257 21.06 -17.83 9.99
CA PRO A 257 22.08 -17.79 8.96
C PRO A 257 21.49 -17.58 7.56
N ALA A 258 22.09 -16.64 6.83
CA ALA A 258 21.85 -16.46 5.42
C ALA A 258 22.19 -17.75 4.66
N TRP A 259 21.32 -18.13 3.71
CA TRP A 259 21.58 -19.25 2.81
C TRP A 259 22.89 -18.97 2.04
N ASN A 260 23.87 -19.87 2.15
CA ASN A 260 25.18 -19.83 1.50
C ASN A 260 26.10 -18.67 1.96
N GLY A 261 26.06 -18.30 3.24
CA GLY A 261 27.04 -17.37 3.84
C GLY A 261 26.85 -15.91 3.45
N GLY A 262 25.73 -15.55 2.83
CA GLY A 262 25.44 -14.19 2.37
C GLY A 262 25.05 -13.17 3.44
N GLY A 263 25.33 -13.44 4.72
CA GLY A 263 25.01 -12.58 5.86
C GLY A 263 26.10 -12.71 6.91
N ALA A 264 26.52 -11.59 7.49
CA ALA A 264 27.54 -11.58 8.54
C ALA A 264 27.05 -12.42 9.73
N ASP A 265 27.88 -13.31 10.25
CA ASP A 265 27.69 -14.01 11.53
C ASP A 265 26.29 -14.62 11.77
N GLY A 266 25.71 -15.20 10.72
CA GLY A 266 24.42 -15.86 10.84
C GLY A 266 23.23 -14.90 10.89
N CYS A 267 23.39 -13.69 10.34
CA CYS A 267 22.42 -12.62 10.45
C CYS A 267 21.81 -12.24 9.09
N ARG A 268 20.49 -12.04 9.05
CA ARG A 268 19.78 -11.67 7.82
C ARG A 268 18.62 -10.72 8.09
N ILE A 269 18.37 -9.77 7.20
CA ILE A 269 17.18 -8.90 7.27
C ILE A 269 16.63 -8.74 5.86
N GLU A 270 15.36 -9.04 5.61
CA GLU A 270 14.81 -9.09 4.25
C GLU A 270 14.85 -7.72 3.57
N SER A 271 14.57 -6.65 4.31
CA SER A 271 14.64 -5.28 3.82
C SER A 271 15.12 -4.30 4.89
N LEU A 272 15.90 -3.32 4.47
CA LEU A 272 16.45 -2.24 5.29
C LEU A 272 15.80 -0.92 4.88
N VAL A 273 15.57 -0.05 5.85
CA VAL A 273 14.94 1.26 5.63
C VAL A 273 15.85 2.36 6.14
N TYR A 274 16.14 3.32 5.26
CA TYR A 274 17.02 4.44 5.54
C TYR A 274 16.26 5.76 5.49
N ALA A 275 16.49 6.60 6.48
CA ALA A 275 16.05 7.98 6.48
C ALA A 275 16.98 8.82 5.62
N ASN A 276 16.41 9.64 4.74
CA ASN A 276 17.15 10.63 3.95
C ASN A 276 16.68 12.05 4.31
N PRO A 277 17.01 12.56 5.51
CA PRO A 277 16.48 13.84 5.98
C PRO A 277 16.93 15.03 5.13
N ARG A 278 18.09 14.91 4.46
CA ARG A 278 18.63 15.94 3.57
C ARG A 278 18.10 15.85 2.14
N LYS A 279 17.24 14.87 1.84
CA LYS A 279 16.74 14.56 0.49
C LYS A 279 17.86 14.48 -0.55
N ALA A 280 19.04 13.98 -0.14
CA ALA A 280 20.21 13.89 -1.01
C ALA A 280 19.99 12.79 -2.07
N PRO A 281 20.24 13.05 -3.36
CA PRO A 281 19.95 12.10 -4.44
C PRO A 281 20.81 10.83 -4.39
N ASP A 282 22.00 10.91 -3.79
CA ASP A 282 22.93 9.80 -3.56
C ASP A 282 22.79 9.16 -2.17
N CYS A 283 21.80 9.60 -1.38
CA CYS A 283 21.61 9.19 0.01
C CYS A 283 22.85 9.46 0.91
N ARG A 284 23.67 10.47 0.58
CA ARG A 284 24.81 10.84 1.41
C ARG A 284 24.34 11.39 2.76
N GLY A 285 24.69 10.69 3.83
CA GLY A 285 24.22 10.99 5.18
C GLY A 285 22.88 10.32 5.54
N CYS A 286 22.40 9.40 4.71
CA CYS A 286 21.28 8.55 5.09
C CYS A 286 21.62 7.68 6.30
N ARG A 287 20.62 7.45 7.13
CA ARG A 287 20.77 6.68 8.37
C ARG A 287 19.84 5.49 8.34
N LEU A 288 20.35 4.32 8.70
CA LEU A 288 19.50 3.16 8.93
C LEU A 288 18.54 3.43 10.09
N VAL A 289 17.24 3.28 9.85
CA VAL A 289 16.19 3.58 10.84
C VAL A 289 15.22 2.44 11.09
N ALA A 290 15.15 1.43 10.21
CA ALA A 290 14.34 0.24 10.47
C ALA A 290 14.83 -1.00 9.70
N ALA A 291 14.40 -2.14 10.21
CA ALA A 291 14.26 -3.37 9.45
C ALA A 291 12.80 -3.51 8.97
N LEU A 292 12.59 -4.14 7.81
CA LEU A 292 11.29 -4.43 7.25
C LEU A 292 11.21 -5.92 6.91
N TYR A 293 10.23 -6.60 7.51
CA TYR A 293 9.94 -8.02 7.26
C TYR A 293 8.75 -8.13 6.32
N ARG A 294 8.85 -8.99 5.30
CA ARG A 294 7.78 -9.24 4.32
C ARG A 294 7.34 -10.68 4.39
N LEU A 295 6.05 -10.92 4.23
CA LEU A 295 5.51 -12.26 4.14
C LEU A 295 5.49 -12.74 2.68
N PRO A 296 5.84 -14.01 2.41
CA PRO A 296 5.73 -14.59 1.08
C PRO A 296 4.27 -14.95 0.70
N LYS A 297 3.34 -14.90 1.67
CA LYS A 297 1.92 -15.24 1.51
C LYS A 297 1.06 -14.25 2.31
N PRO A 298 -0.22 -14.05 1.96
CA PRO A 298 -1.10 -13.11 2.65
C PRO A 298 -1.45 -13.51 4.10
N GLN A 299 -1.11 -14.73 4.53
CA GLN A 299 -1.38 -15.19 5.89
C GLN A 299 -0.39 -14.55 6.88
N VAL A 300 -0.93 -13.68 7.72
CA VAL A 300 -0.21 -12.98 8.78
C VAL A 300 0.07 -13.92 9.97
N PRO A 301 1.33 -14.09 10.39
CA PRO A 301 1.67 -14.83 11.61
C PRO A 301 1.06 -14.16 12.84
N LYS A 302 0.66 -14.97 13.83
CA LYS A 302 0.19 -14.49 15.13
C LYS A 302 1.31 -13.96 16.05
N LEU A 303 2.56 -13.89 15.55
CA LEU A 303 3.73 -13.50 16.32
C LEU A 303 3.57 -12.06 16.84
N GLY A 304 3.84 -11.84 18.12
CA GLY A 304 3.78 -10.51 18.74
C GLY A 304 2.38 -9.90 18.86
N GLY A 305 1.31 -10.65 18.51
CA GLY A 305 -0.08 -10.27 18.74
C GLY A 305 -0.45 -8.88 18.17
N PRO A 306 -1.12 -8.01 18.94
CA PRO A 306 -1.55 -6.70 18.47
C PRO A 306 -0.39 -5.68 18.34
N ILE A 307 0.84 -6.05 18.75
CA ILE A 307 1.99 -5.16 18.71
C ILE A 307 2.59 -5.12 17.31
N ILE A 308 2.82 -6.28 16.68
CA ILE A 308 3.42 -6.34 15.34
C ILE A 308 2.34 -6.01 14.31
N ARG A 309 2.39 -4.79 13.78
CA ARG A 309 1.39 -4.30 12.82
C ARG A 309 1.77 -4.63 11.38
N TRP A 310 1.05 -5.57 10.82
CA TRP A 310 1.15 -5.94 9.41
C TRP A 310 0.30 -5.00 8.56
N HIS A 311 0.86 -4.53 7.45
CA HIS A 311 0.19 -3.70 6.46
C HIS A 311 0.74 -4.02 5.07
N ALA A 312 0.05 -3.60 4.02
CA ALA A 312 0.55 -3.65 2.65
C ALA A 312 0.61 -2.23 2.11
N HIS A 313 1.59 -1.94 1.24
CA HIS A 313 1.59 -0.70 0.48
C HIS A 313 0.73 -0.90 -0.77
N GLU A 314 -0.16 0.04 -1.04
CA GLU A 314 -1.08 0.04 -2.20
C GLU A 314 -0.33 -0.06 -3.54
N THR A 315 0.86 0.53 -3.64
CA THR A 315 1.70 0.50 -4.86
C THR A 315 2.72 -0.64 -4.89
N GLY A 316 2.63 -1.59 -3.96
CA GLY A 316 3.57 -2.70 -3.79
C GLY A 316 3.01 -4.05 -4.27
N SER A 317 3.68 -5.15 -3.93
CA SER A 317 3.24 -6.51 -4.26
C SER A 317 1.96 -6.96 -3.52
N GLY A 318 1.28 -6.08 -2.78
CA GLY A 318 0.15 -6.41 -1.90
C GLY A 318 0.50 -7.33 -0.73
N LEU A 319 1.77 -7.73 -0.59
CA LEU A 319 2.19 -8.68 0.45
C LEU A 319 2.27 -7.97 1.80
N PRO A 320 1.75 -8.57 2.89
CA PRO A 320 1.82 -7.95 4.19
C PRO A 320 3.28 -7.85 4.66
N MET A 321 3.59 -6.72 5.27
CA MET A 321 4.90 -6.39 5.80
C MET A 321 4.79 -5.71 7.16
N ALA A 322 5.84 -5.82 7.95
CA ALA A 322 5.93 -5.20 9.27
C ALA A 322 7.26 -4.45 9.40
N HIS A 323 7.16 -3.17 9.76
CA HIS A 323 8.31 -2.35 10.10
C HIS A 323 8.75 -2.64 11.54
N VAL A 324 10.06 -2.67 11.75
CA VAL A 324 10.70 -2.70 13.07
C VAL A 324 11.63 -1.50 13.15
N TRP A 325 11.10 -0.38 13.63
CA TRP A 325 11.83 0.88 13.76
C TRP A 325 12.85 0.79 14.89
N PHE A 326 14.03 1.37 14.65
CA PHE A 326 15.14 1.39 15.60
C PHE A 326 15.03 2.57 16.57
N THR A 327 13.85 2.73 17.13
CA THR A 327 13.54 3.67 18.22
C THR A 327 13.86 3.07 19.59
N ASN A 328 13.72 3.82 20.69
CA ASN A 328 14.05 3.35 22.04
C ASN A 328 12.86 2.75 22.81
N ASP A 329 11.66 2.84 22.26
CA ASP A 329 10.42 2.36 22.89
C ASP A 329 9.69 1.34 22.01
N LEU A 330 9.02 0.38 22.64
CA LEU A 330 8.36 -0.72 21.95
C LEU A 330 7.13 -0.26 21.17
N ARG A 331 6.42 0.76 21.65
CA ARG A 331 5.24 1.30 20.95
C ARG A 331 5.67 1.98 19.66
N SER A 332 6.72 2.81 19.68
CA SER A 332 7.23 3.43 18.46
C SER A 332 7.96 2.44 17.54
N ALA A 333 8.60 1.41 18.09
CA ALA A 333 9.30 0.39 17.31
C ALA A 333 8.39 -0.36 16.32
N TYR A 334 7.08 -0.43 16.60
CA TYR A 334 6.10 -1.13 15.78
C TYR A 334 4.98 -0.22 15.24
N ALA A 335 5.26 1.08 15.13
CA ALA A 335 4.36 2.00 14.46
C ALA A 335 4.15 1.63 12.99
N SER A 336 2.93 1.81 12.45
CA SER A 336 2.64 1.53 11.04
C SER A 336 3.29 2.54 10.07
N LYS A 337 3.62 3.73 10.58
CA LYS A 337 4.34 4.80 9.86
C LYS A 337 5.59 5.20 10.65
N ALA A 338 6.55 5.84 9.98
CA ALA A 338 7.78 6.33 10.59
C ALA A 338 7.48 7.18 11.85
N PRO A 339 7.99 6.80 13.03
CA PRO A 339 7.82 7.56 14.26
C PRO A 339 8.41 8.97 14.16
N ARG A 340 7.74 9.96 14.77
CA ARG A 340 8.16 11.38 14.77
C ARG A 340 9.56 11.58 15.34
N GLU A 341 9.90 10.80 16.37
CA GLU A 341 11.19 10.83 17.05
C GLU A 341 12.39 10.45 16.18
N LEU A 342 12.15 9.88 15.00
CA LEU A 342 13.22 9.67 14.01
C LEU A 342 13.59 10.94 13.23
N GLY A 343 12.80 12.03 13.34
CA GLY A 343 13.06 13.31 12.69
C GLY A 343 12.96 13.27 11.16
N ILE A 344 12.04 12.47 10.63
CA ILE A 344 11.89 12.19 9.17
C ILE A 344 10.70 12.95 8.54
N GLN A 345 9.88 13.63 9.35
CA GLN A 345 8.69 14.35 8.86
C GLN A 345 9.04 15.63 8.09
#